data_AF-A0A8H3DVL7-F1
#
_entry.id   AF-A0A8H3DVL7-F1
#
_cell.length_a   1.000
_cell.length_b   1.000
_cell.length_c   1.000
_cell.angle_alpha   90.00
_cell.angle_beta   90.00
_cell.angle_gamma   90.00
#
_symmetry.space_group_name_H-M   'P 1'
#
loop_
_entity.id
_entity.type
_entity.pdbx_description
1 polymer ?
#
loop_
_entity_poly.entity_id
_entity_poly.type
_entity_poly.pdbx_seq_one_letter_code
_entity_poly.pdbx_strand_id
1 'polypeptide(L)'
;MSATPSSPIVLVTGSSHGGIGYSLCEAFAARGCIVYASARRLEAISSFSHPSIRPLSMDVTSDSSVQKGVEQVIEEAGRVDVVVANAGIACHGPVLDIPIDQAKGALDTNVLGVLRLAQAVFPYMASRKKGTFITTGSVAGPTPTPWSGVYAATKAAAHAITETLQMEAKALSPDIRVMLVLTGGVKSNIVNNAHFTLPPTSLFQAYLPNIIGRLQLSQTGYTMPTAEYAKGFASAWRDNITPAVAHCQHLNAKTVATGRSESTLAVFDKQTFFPHLSCLTPTFTSLHTHSKTSNMVSFKLSTVVTIAAIFAQGAVAAPSPSVDANGVYVKRAASCTFPTPPKTSSLSAPMTVKGTFDGGNVRYDRGKGACSGQKEGGDKDAVFLLEDGATLKNVVIGADQAEGVHCKGSCNIYNVWLEDVCEDAITLRQTSGTTNIVGGGAKNADDKVVQHNGGGVVNIDSYCVQDFGKLYRACGNCKTQYKRTLNISNVIAKNGKLLAGINSNYGDVATIKSVSATSVKSMCDTFQGNNSGKEPTKLTSNKSNANCKF
;
A
#
# COMPACT_ATOMS: atom_id res chain seq x y z
N MET A 1 -24.11 47.70 6.14
CA MET A 1 -23.86 47.11 4.81
C MET A 1 -23.51 45.64 5.03
N SER A 2 -24.45 44.73 4.80
CA SER A 2 -24.17 43.29 4.92
C SER A 2 -23.24 42.91 3.78
N ALA A 3 -22.03 42.45 4.07
CA ALA A 3 -21.08 42.02 3.06
C ALA A 3 -21.75 40.96 2.17
N THR A 4 -21.71 41.15 0.85
CA THR A 4 -22.13 40.14 -0.12
C THR A 4 -21.41 38.83 0.23
N PRO A 5 -22.13 37.71 0.43
CA PRO A 5 -21.48 36.46 0.78
C PRO A 5 -20.53 36.06 -0.35
N SER A 6 -19.23 36.04 -0.05
CA SER A 6 -18.19 35.61 -0.99
C SER A 6 -18.50 34.20 -1.52
N SER A 7 -18.38 34.00 -2.84
CA SER A 7 -18.60 32.70 -3.50
C SER A 7 -17.86 31.56 -2.81
N PRO A 8 -18.50 30.39 -2.58
CA PRO A 8 -17.82 29.21 -2.04
C PRO A 8 -16.70 28.72 -2.96
N ILE A 9 -15.58 28.31 -2.38
CA ILE A 9 -14.44 27.73 -3.09
C ILE A 9 -14.55 26.20 -3.05
N VAL A 10 -14.62 25.57 -4.23
CA VAL A 10 -14.80 24.13 -4.38
C VAL A 10 -13.59 23.53 -5.08
N LEU A 11 -12.97 22.50 -4.50
CA LEU A 11 -11.96 21.67 -5.17
C LEU A 11 -12.58 20.33 -5.56
N VAL A 12 -12.53 19.96 -6.83
CA VAL A 12 -13.01 18.65 -7.32
C VAL A 12 -11.84 17.89 -7.95
N THR A 13 -11.61 16.66 -7.51
CA THR A 13 -10.56 15.80 -8.11
C THR A 13 -11.11 14.87 -9.19
N GLY A 14 -10.31 14.60 -10.22
CA GLY A 14 -10.69 13.70 -11.31
C GLY A 14 -11.74 14.30 -12.24
N SER A 15 -11.51 15.54 -12.68
CA SER A 15 -12.47 16.34 -13.46
C SER A 15 -12.33 16.23 -14.97
N SER A 16 -11.62 15.22 -15.47
CA SER A 16 -11.42 15.01 -16.91
C SER A 16 -12.73 14.91 -17.70
N HIS A 17 -12.74 15.43 -18.92
CA HIS A 17 -13.89 15.48 -19.81
C HIS A 17 -14.63 14.12 -19.92
N GLY A 18 -15.97 14.17 -19.84
CA GLY A 18 -16.84 12.99 -19.84
C GLY A 18 -16.83 12.14 -18.56
N GLY A 19 -16.15 12.60 -17.50
CA GLY A 19 -16.21 12.03 -16.16
C GLY A 19 -17.27 12.67 -15.26
N ILE A 20 -17.56 12.04 -14.12
CA ILE A 20 -18.44 12.61 -13.08
C ILE A 20 -17.89 13.95 -12.56
N GLY A 21 -16.58 14.01 -12.30
CA GLY A 21 -15.92 15.22 -11.79
C GLY A 21 -16.11 16.43 -12.71
N TYR A 22 -16.11 16.22 -14.03
CA TYR A 22 -16.35 17.28 -15.00
C TYR A 22 -17.74 17.91 -14.83
N SER A 23 -18.78 17.08 -14.83
CA SER A 23 -20.16 17.56 -14.64
C SER A 23 -20.39 18.14 -13.23
N LEU A 24 -19.68 17.64 -12.21
CA LEU A 24 -19.69 18.25 -10.87
C LEU A 24 -19.13 19.66 -10.91
N CYS A 25 -18.02 19.90 -11.61
CA CYS A 25 -17.46 21.24 -11.75
C CYS A 25 -18.46 22.20 -12.39
N GLU A 26 -19.13 21.79 -13.47
CA GLU A 26 -20.18 22.60 -14.11
C GLU A 26 -21.37 22.85 -13.16
N ALA A 27 -21.81 21.83 -12.43
CA ALA A 27 -22.96 21.94 -11.52
C ALA A 27 -22.69 22.84 -10.30
N PHE A 28 -21.46 22.84 -9.76
CA PHE A 28 -21.04 23.77 -8.69
C PHE A 28 -20.86 25.19 -9.23
N ALA A 29 -20.24 25.35 -10.40
CA ALA A 29 -20.03 26.66 -11.02
C ALA A 29 -21.37 27.34 -11.36
N ALA A 30 -22.33 26.61 -11.91
CA ALA A 30 -23.71 27.08 -12.17
C ALA A 30 -24.47 27.50 -10.90
N ARG A 31 -23.98 27.12 -9.71
CA ARG A 31 -24.51 27.53 -8.40
C ARG A 31 -23.72 28.69 -7.78
N GLY A 32 -22.88 29.37 -8.56
CA GLY A 32 -22.14 30.54 -8.11
C GLY A 32 -20.85 30.22 -7.33
N CYS A 33 -20.38 28.98 -7.37
CA CYS A 33 -19.10 28.60 -6.76
C CYS A 33 -17.92 28.94 -7.67
N ILE A 34 -16.77 29.22 -7.06
CA ILE A 34 -15.48 29.19 -7.76
C ILE A 34 -14.94 27.77 -7.62
N VAL A 35 -14.66 27.12 -8.75
CA VAL A 35 -14.34 25.69 -8.78
C VAL A 35 -12.93 25.49 -9.29
N TYR A 36 -12.08 24.85 -8.50
CA TYR A 36 -10.82 24.29 -8.95
C TYR A 36 -11.07 22.86 -9.44
N ALA A 37 -11.06 22.70 -10.76
CA ALA A 37 -11.22 21.41 -11.42
C ALA A 37 -9.86 20.76 -11.57
N SER A 38 -9.61 19.64 -10.88
CA SER A 38 -8.30 19.02 -10.87
C SER A 38 -8.23 17.72 -11.70
N ALA A 39 -7.13 17.59 -12.43
CA ALA A 39 -6.78 16.39 -13.18
C ALA A 39 -5.26 16.26 -13.29
N ARG A 40 -4.78 15.06 -13.60
CA ARG A 40 -3.35 14.79 -13.83
C ARG A 40 -2.78 15.56 -15.03
N ARG A 41 -3.63 15.86 -16.02
CA ARG A 41 -3.28 16.48 -17.30
C ARG A 41 -4.26 17.61 -17.56
N LEU A 42 -3.75 18.82 -17.76
CA LEU A 42 -4.58 20.02 -17.96
C LEU A 42 -5.36 19.96 -19.27
N GLU A 43 -4.82 19.28 -20.28
CA GLU A 43 -5.47 19.07 -21.58
C GLU A 43 -6.78 18.28 -21.44
N ALA A 44 -6.88 17.41 -20.43
CA ALA A 44 -8.09 16.64 -20.17
C ALA A 44 -9.23 17.47 -19.55
N ILE A 45 -8.94 18.72 -19.14
CA ILE A 45 -9.87 19.65 -18.49
C ILE A 45 -9.89 21.03 -19.18
N SER A 46 -9.38 21.13 -20.40
CA SER A 46 -9.33 22.39 -21.16
C SER A 46 -10.69 22.83 -21.72
N SER A 47 -11.69 21.94 -21.72
CA SER A 47 -12.98 22.17 -22.38
C SER A 47 -14.02 22.93 -21.54
N PHE A 48 -13.71 23.32 -20.32
CA PHE A 48 -14.65 24.07 -19.49
C PHE A 48 -14.90 25.46 -20.07
N SER A 49 -16.16 25.81 -20.28
CA SER A 49 -16.57 27.12 -20.80
C SER A 49 -16.95 28.11 -19.70
N HIS A 50 -17.19 27.64 -18.48
CA HIS A 50 -17.67 28.49 -17.39
C HIS A 50 -16.53 29.27 -16.73
N PRO A 51 -16.60 30.61 -16.61
CA PRO A 51 -15.47 31.44 -16.18
C PRO A 51 -15.04 31.21 -14.72
N SER A 52 -15.95 30.72 -13.88
CA SER A 52 -15.65 30.37 -12.48
C SER A 52 -14.92 29.03 -12.29
N ILE A 53 -14.63 28.29 -13.36
CA ILE A 53 -13.90 27.02 -13.29
C ILE A 53 -12.43 27.27 -13.62
N ARG A 54 -11.55 26.99 -12.66
CA ARG A 54 -10.09 27.12 -12.75
C ARG A 54 -9.47 25.73 -12.90
N PRO A 55 -8.71 25.46 -13.96
CA PRO A 55 -8.02 24.18 -14.12
C PRO A 55 -6.85 24.09 -13.13
N LEU A 56 -6.67 22.92 -12.52
CA LEU A 56 -5.60 22.63 -11.56
C LEU A 56 -4.93 21.30 -11.89
N SER A 57 -3.60 21.29 -11.98
CA SER A 57 -2.87 20.03 -12.14
C SER A 57 -2.74 19.33 -10.79
N MET A 58 -3.29 18.11 -10.67
CA MET A 58 -3.19 17.33 -9.45
C MET A 58 -3.28 15.83 -9.74
N ASP A 59 -2.27 15.09 -9.31
CA ASP A 59 -2.28 13.64 -9.23
C ASP A 59 -2.51 13.18 -7.79
N VAL A 60 -3.67 12.55 -7.54
CA VAL A 60 -4.04 12.07 -6.20
C VAL A 60 -3.19 10.91 -5.69
N THR A 61 -2.38 10.30 -6.56
CA THR A 61 -1.41 9.25 -6.17
C THR A 61 -0.10 9.82 -5.64
N SER A 62 0.14 11.14 -5.77
CA SER A 62 1.37 11.82 -5.36
C SER A 62 1.11 12.79 -4.21
N ASP A 63 1.70 12.51 -3.04
CA ASP A 63 1.63 13.37 -1.85
C ASP A 63 2.00 14.82 -2.18
N SER A 64 3.14 15.00 -2.88
CA SER A 64 3.64 16.32 -3.28
C SER A 64 2.71 17.04 -4.26
N SER A 65 2.04 16.31 -5.16
CA SER A 65 1.10 16.91 -6.11
C SER A 65 -0.18 17.35 -5.43
N VAL A 66 -0.70 16.56 -4.49
CA VAL A 66 -1.87 16.92 -3.70
C VAL A 66 -1.57 18.13 -2.82
N GLN A 67 -0.45 18.12 -2.10
CA GLN A 67 -0.06 19.22 -1.23
C GLN A 67 0.07 20.53 -2.00
N LYS A 68 0.85 20.54 -3.10
CA LYS A 68 1.02 21.73 -3.95
C LYS A 68 -0.29 22.23 -4.53
N GLY A 69 -1.15 21.32 -4.99
CA GLY A 69 -2.44 21.72 -5.56
C GLY A 69 -3.38 22.32 -4.52
N VAL A 70 -3.39 21.80 -3.29
CA VAL A 70 -4.16 22.40 -2.18
C VAL A 70 -3.57 23.75 -1.78
N GLU A 71 -2.24 23.85 -1.64
CA GLU A 71 -1.55 25.11 -1.35
C GLU A 71 -1.85 26.19 -2.39
N GLN A 72 -1.83 25.84 -3.68
CA GLN A 72 -2.20 26.75 -4.75
C GLN A 72 -3.64 27.28 -4.60
N VAL A 73 -4.60 26.41 -4.26
CA VAL A 73 -5.99 26.84 -4.00
C VAL A 73 -6.05 27.82 -2.83
N ILE A 74 -5.31 27.54 -1.76
CA ILE A 74 -5.25 28.41 -0.56
C ILE A 74 -4.55 29.73 -0.87
N GLU A 75 -3.48 29.73 -1.65
CA GLU A 75 -2.77 30.95 -2.06
C GLU A 75 -3.66 31.84 -2.94
N GLU A 76 -4.34 31.26 -3.93
CA GLU A 76 -5.14 32.01 -4.89
C GLU A 76 -6.51 32.47 -4.35
N ALA A 77 -7.13 31.68 -3.46
CA ALA A 77 -8.50 31.95 -2.98
C ALA A 77 -8.60 32.20 -1.47
N GLY A 78 -7.49 32.07 -0.73
CA GLY A 78 -7.40 32.24 0.73
C GLY A 78 -8.04 31.10 1.53
N ARG A 79 -8.80 30.20 0.90
CA ARG A 79 -9.58 29.15 1.56
C ARG A 79 -10.05 28.07 0.60
N VAL A 80 -10.50 26.94 1.17
CA VAL A 80 -11.29 25.92 0.49
C VAL A 80 -12.52 25.60 1.34
N ASP A 81 -13.71 25.72 0.76
CA ASP A 81 -14.98 25.52 1.48
C ASP A 81 -15.54 24.12 1.28
N VAL A 82 -15.35 23.56 0.08
CA VAL A 82 -15.81 22.22 -0.29
C VAL A 82 -14.71 21.48 -1.02
N VAL A 83 -14.49 20.22 -0.65
CA VAL A 83 -13.64 19.30 -1.38
C VAL A 83 -14.47 18.11 -1.81
N VAL A 84 -14.35 17.73 -3.07
CA VAL A 84 -14.95 16.53 -3.62
C VAL A 84 -13.84 15.58 -4.06
N ALA A 85 -13.56 14.58 -3.21
CA ALA A 85 -12.68 13.46 -3.48
C ALA A 85 -13.36 12.50 -4.46
N ASN A 86 -13.35 12.86 -5.74
CA ASN A 86 -14.03 12.15 -6.82
C ASN A 86 -13.08 11.28 -7.66
N ALA A 87 -11.78 11.62 -7.72
CA ALA A 87 -10.81 10.85 -8.49
C ALA A 87 -10.86 9.35 -8.14
N GLY A 88 -10.94 8.51 -9.16
CA GLY A 88 -10.98 7.07 -9.00
C GLY A 88 -10.91 6.33 -10.32
N ILE A 89 -10.45 5.09 -10.26
CA ILE A 89 -10.34 4.17 -11.40
C ILE A 89 -11.10 2.88 -11.14
N ALA A 90 -11.59 2.28 -12.22
CA ALA A 90 -12.16 0.94 -12.18
C ALA A 90 -11.05 -0.13 -12.10
N CYS A 91 -11.36 -1.24 -11.44
CA CYS A 91 -10.48 -2.42 -11.37
C CYS A 91 -11.36 -3.67 -11.33
N HIS A 92 -11.82 -4.06 -12.53
CA HIS A 92 -12.74 -5.16 -12.76
C HIS A 92 -12.02 -6.33 -13.43
N GLY A 93 -12.49 -7.54 -13.13
CA GLY A 93 -11.91 -8.79 -13.57
C GLY A 93 -12.07 -9.87 -12.50
N PRO A 94 -11.84 -11.15 -12.84
CA PRO A 94 -11.72 -12.20 -11.82
C PRO A 94 -10.61 -11.83 -10.83
N VAL A 95 -10.89 -11.95 -9.53
CA VAL A 95 -9.94 -11.50 -8.49
C VAL A 95 -8.58 -12.19 -8.62
N LEU A 96 -8.56 -13.45 -9.05
CA LEU A 96 -7.35 -14.23 -9.23
C LEU A 96 -6.52 -13.80 -10.46
N ASP A 97 -7.14 -13.12 -11.43
CA ASP A 97 -6.50 -12.73 -12.69
C ASP A 97 -6.16 -11.24 -12.76
N ILE A 98 -6.56 -10.43 -11.77
CA ILE A 98 -6.19 -9.02 -11.72
C ILE A 98 -4.70 -8.91 -11.36
N PRO A 99 -3.87 -8.29 -12.22
CA PRO A 99 -2.47 -8.05 -11.89
C PRO A 99 -2.34 -7.22 -10.61
N ILE A 100 -1.42 -7.61 -9.74
CA ILE A 100 -1.23 -6.95 -8.43
C ILE A 100 -0.96 -5.46 -8.59
N ASP A 101 -0.22 -5.03 -9.60
CA ASP A 101 0.07 -3.61 -9.81
C ASP A 101 -1.17 -2.81 -10.24
N GLN A 102 -2.11 -3.44 -10.96
CA GLN A 102 -3.42 -2.82 -11.24
C GLN A 102 -4.24 -2.69 -9.95
N ALA A 103 -4.21 -3.71 -9.08
CA ALA A 103 -4.88 -3.65 -7.79
C ALA A 103 -4.26 -2.57 -6.87
N LYS A 104 -2.93 -2.47 -6.83
CA LYS A 104 -2.21 -1.40 -6.11
C LYS A 104 -2.59 -0.03 -6.66
N GLY A 105 -2.57 0.18 -7.97
CA GLY A 105 -2.95 1.46 -8.58
C GLY A 105 -4.39 1.85 -8.24
N ALA A 106 -5.31 0.88 -8.19
CA ALA A 106 -6.69 1.12 -7.79
C ALA A 106 -6.82 1.47 -6.31
N LEU A 107 -6.11 0.77 -5.42
CA LEU A 107 -6.04 1.11 -3.98
C LEU A 107 -5.42 2.49 -3.77
N ASP A 108 -4.33 2.77 -4.47
CA ASP A 108 -3.59 4.02 -4.34
C ASP A 108 -4.43 5.22 -4.79
N THR A 109 -5.16 5.09 -5.90
CA THR A 109 -6.06 6.15 -6.38
C THR A 109 -7.34 6.25 -5.53
N ASN A 110 -8.05 5.13 -5.34
CA ASN A 110 -9.41 5.16 -4.79
C ASN A 110 -9.45 5.24 -3.26
N VAL A 111 -8.37 4.83 -2.57
CA VAL A 111 -8.31 4.77 -1.10
C VAL A 111 -7.28 5.78 -0.60
N LEU A 112 -6.01 5.60 -0.98
CA LEU A 112 -4.95 6.47 -0.48
C LEU A 112 -5.07 7.90 -1.04
N GLY A 113 -5.54 8.06 -2.27
CA GLY A 113 -5.83 9.39 -2.84
C GLY A 113 -6.89 10.17 -2.08
N VAL A 114 -7.92 9.49 -1.56
CA VAL A 114 -8.92 10.12 -0.68
C VAL A 114 -8.27 10.55 0.64
N LEU A 115 -7.46 9.67 1.24
CA LEU A 115 -6.78 9.94 2.50
C LEU A 115 -5.76 11.07 2.38
N ARG A 116 -4.93 11.09 1.34
CA ARG A 116 -3.96 12.16 1.05
C ARG A 116 -4.65 13.51 0.91
N LEU A 117 -5.75 13.55 0.16
CA LEU A 117 -6.51 14.78 -0.03
C LEU A 117 -7.14 15.27 1.28
N ALA A 118 -7.67 14.35 2.10
CA ALA A 118 -8.16 14.69 3.43
C ALA A 118 -7.03 15.25 4.30
N GLN A 119 -5.88 14.58 4.37
CA GLN A 119 -4.72 15.05 5.16
C GLN A 119 -4.23 16.44 4.74
N ALA A 120 -4.22 16.74 3.43
CA ALA A 120 -3.79 18.04 2.94
C ALA A 120 -4.80 19.17 3.24
N VAL A 121 -6.11 18.87 3.22
CA VAL A 121 -7.14 19.92 3.35
C VAL A 121 -7.61 20.13 4.79
N PHE A 122 -7.69 19.08 5.60
CA PHE A 122 -8.26 19.17 6.95
C PHE A 122 -7.55 20.18 7.87
N PRO A 123 -6.22 20.40 7.81
CA PRO A 123 -5.58 21.46 8.59
C PRO A 123 -6.19 22.86 8.32
N TYR A 124 -6.53 23.17 7.06
CA TYR A 124 -7.15 24.44 6.67
C TYR A 124 -8.64 24.52 7.05
N MET A 125 -9.37 23.41 6.97
CA MET A 125 -10.76 23.35 7.44
C MET A 125 -10.85 23.45 8.97
N ALA A 126 -9.95 22.78 9.68
CA ALA A 126 -9.87 22.76 11.14
C ALA A 126 -9.50 24.13 11.72
N SER A 127 -8.49 24.81 11.15
CA SER A 127 -8.11 26.16 11.59
C SER A 127 -9.24 27.17 11.42
N ARG A 128 -10.04 27.03 10.35
CA ARG A 128 -11.24 27.83 10.09
C ARG A 128 -12.49 27.32 10.82
N LYS A 129 -12.41 26.15 11.47
CA LYS A 129 -13.53 25.42 12.08
C LYS A 129 -14.72 25.20 11.14
N LYS A 130 -14.52 25.23 9.82
CA LYS A 130 -15.60 25.15 8.82
C LYS A 130 -15.11 24.55 7.51
N GLY A 131 -15.89 23.65 6.94
CA GLY A 131 -15.59 23.05 5.65
C GLY A 131 -16.49 21.86 5.32
N THR A 132 -16.45 21.37 4.09
CA THR A 132 -17.16 20.15 3.70
C THR A 132 -16.27 19.26 2.84
N PHE A 133 -16.02 18.04 3.30
CA PHE A 133 -15.28 17.03 2.56
C PHE A 133 -16.24 15.94 2.07
N ILE A 134 -16.29 15.69 0.77
CA ILE A 134 -17.24 14.75 0.15
C ILE A 134 -16.46 13.69 -0.61
N THR A 135 -16.68 12.41 -0.28
CA THR A 135 -16.12 11.28 -1.02
C THR A 135 -17.15 10.71 -2.00
N THR A 136 -16.77 10.57 -3.27
CA THR A 136 -17.58 9.85 -4.27
C THR A 136 -17.40 8.33 -4.10
N GLY A 137 -18.27 7.75 -3.30
CA GLY A 137 -18.38 6.31 -3.07
C GLY A 137 -19.08 5.56 -4.21
N SER A 138 -19.34 4.27 -4.00
CA SER A 138 -20.10 3.42 -4.94
C SER A 138 -20.94 2.40 -4.19
N VAL A 139 -22.10 2.02 -4.74
CA VAL A 139 -22.87 0.88 -4.23
C VAL A 139 -22.05 -0.42 -4.17
N ALA A 140 -21.00 -0.55 -5.00
CA ALA A 140 -20.10 -1.71 -4.97
C ALA A 140 -19.33 -1.88 -3.65
N GLY A 141 -19.23 -0.84 -2.80
CA GLY A 141 -18.61 -0.94 -1.48
C GLY A 141 -19.36 -1.90 -0.56
N PRO A 142 -20.64 -1.63 -0.24
CA PRO A 142 -21.45 -2.55 0.57
C PRO A 142 -21.94 -3.80 -0.20
N THR A 143 -22.05 -3.74 -1.53
CA THR A 143 -22.58 -4.85 -2.34
C THR A 143 -21.57 -5.31 -3.40
N PRO A 144 -20.54 -6.09 -3.01
CA PRO A 144 -19.60 -6.65 -3.97
C PRO A 144 -20.31 -7.65 -4.89
N THR A 145 -20.06 -7.54 -6.19
CA THR A 145 -20.59 -8.46 -7.22
C THR A 145 -19.46 -9.18 -7.95
N PRO A 146 -19.73 -10.33 -8.60
CA PRO A 146 -18.72 -11.03 -9.40
C PRO A 146 -17.95 -10.10 -10.34
N TRP A 147 -16.65 -10.38 -10.48
CA TRP A 147 -15.68 -9.63 -11.28
C TRP A 147 -15.49 -8.15 -10.87
N SER A 148 -15.98 -7.75 -9.70
CA SER A 148 -15.71 -6.42 -9.14
C SER A 148 -14.96 -6.44 -7.82
N GLY A 149 -14.40 -7.59 -7.42
CA GLY A 149 -13.85 -7.80 -6.08
C GLY A 149 -12.81 -6.75 -5.65
N VAL A 150 -11.80 -6.48 -6.48
CA VAL A 150 -10.77 -5.47 -6.16
C VAL A 150 -11.37 -4.06 -6.13
N TYR A 151 -12.13 -3.66 -7.16
CA TYR A 151 -12.81 -2.36 -7.16
C TYR A 151 -13.75 -2.17 -5.95
N ALA A 152 -14.59 -3.15 -5.65
CA ALA A 152 -15.49 -3.18 -4.50
C ALA A 152 -14.71 -3.04 -3.19
N ALA A 153 -13.61 -3.78 -3.02
CA ALA A 153 -12.75 -3.65 -1.86
C ALA A 153 -12.19 -2.22 -1.72
N THR A 154 -11.75 -1.59 -2.81
CA THR A 154 -11.29 -0.19 -2.75
C THR A 154 -12.39 0.78 -2.34
N LYS A 155 -13.62 0.59 -2.81
CA LYS A 155 -14.76 1.45 -2.46
C LYS A 155 -15.21 1.21 -1.02
N ALA A 156 -15.23 -0.03 -0.55
CA ALA A 156 -15.50 -0.35 0.85
C ALA A 156 -14.46 0.27 1.80
N ALA A 157 -13.17 0.22 1.43
CA ALA A 157 -12.12 0.86 2.22
C ALA A 157 -12.29 2.39 2.25
N ALA A 158 -12.57 3.03 1.11
CA ALA A 158 -12.83 4.47 1.05
C ALA A 158 -14.08 4.87 1.86
N HIS A 159 -15.11 4.02 1.90
CA HIS A 159 -16.30 4.22 2.74
C HIS A 159 -15.94 4.22 4.21
N ALA A 160 -15.25 3.18 4.69
CA ALA A 160 -14.86 3.06 6.08
C ALA A 160 -14.01 4.26 6.53
N ILE A 161 -13.03 4.66 5.72
CA ILE A 161 -12.21 5.86 6.00
C ILE A 161 -13.08 7.11 6.10
N THR A 162 -14.02 7.31 5.16
CA THR A 162 -14.86 8.51 5.13
C THR A 162 -15.83 8.56 6.31
N GLU A 163 -16.43 7.42 6.67
CA GLU A 163 -17.35 7.32 7.81
C GLU A 163 -16.62 7.54 9.14
N THR A 164 -15.44 6.96 9.32
CA THR A 164 -14.59 7.23 10.50
C THR A 164 -14.19 8.71 10.56
N LEU A 165 -13.73 9.28 9.44
CA LEU A 165 -13.35 10.69 9.37
C LEU A 165 -14.53 11.62 9.69
N GLN A 166 -15.76 11.24 9.33
CA GLN A 166 -16.97 11.98 9.71
C GLN A 166 -17.16 12.03 11.23
N MET A 167 -16.89 10.94 11.94
CA MET A 167 -17.00 10.90 13.39
C MET A 167 -15.91 11.75 14.04
N GLU A 168 -14.67 11.62 13.56
CA GLU A 168 -13.51 12.36 14.07
C GLU A 168 -13.61 13.87 13.81
N ALA A 169 -14.12 14.28 12.64
CA ALA A 169 -14.28 15.68 12.27
C ALA A 169 -15.16 16.47 13.24
N LYS A 170 -16.14 15.82 13.88
CA LYS A 170 -17.01 16.46 14.90
C LYS A 170 -16.23 16.96 16.11
N ALA A 171 -15.12 16.31 16.46
CA ALA A 171 -14.24 16.75 17.55
C ALA A 171 -13.48 18.04 17.19
N LEU A 172 -13.30 18.33 15.90
CA LEU A 172 -12.63 19.55 15.41
C LEU A 172 -13.59 20.74 15.37
N SER A 173 -14.81 20.54 14.86
CA SER A 173 -15.88 21.55 14.84
C SER A 173 -17.21 20.93 14.38
N PRO A 174 -18.36 21.36 14.92
CA PRO A 174 -19.68 20.96 14.39
C PRO A 174 -19.93 21.46 12.96
N ASP A 175 -19.21 22.48 12.50
CA ASP A 175 -19.36 23.07 11.16
C ASP A 175 -18.42 22.45 10.10
N ILE A 176 -17.63 21.44 10.47
CA ILE A 176 -16.88 20.61 9.52
C ILE A 176 -17.73 19.38 9.19
N ARG A 177 -18.15 19.29 7.92
CA ARG A 177 -18.98 18.20 7.42
C ARG A 177 -18.13 17.22 6.62
N VAL A 178 -18.37 15.93 6.82
CA VAL A 178 -17.83 14.87 5.97
C VAL A 178 -19.00 14.08 5.41
N MET A 179 -19.02 13.86 4.10
CA MET A 179 -20.14 13.23 3.40
C MET A 179 -19.63 12.08 2.53
N LEU A 180 -20.36 10.97 2.56
CA LEU A 180 -20.17 9.85 1.64
C LEU A 180 -21.36 9.78 0.68
N VAL A 181 -21.11 9.88 -0.63
CA VAL A 181 -22.14 9.72 -1.65
C VAL A 181 -22.04 8.34 -2.28
N LEU A 182 -23.08 7.51 -2.16
CA LEU A 182 -23.09 6.19 -2.79
C LEU A 182 -23.59 6.29 -4.24
N THR A 183 -22.65 6.13 -5.16
CA THR A 183 -22.92 6.23 -6.60
C THR A 183 -23.33 4.89 -7.18
N GLY A 184 -24.49 4.87 -7.84
CA GLY A 184 -24.99 3.77 -8.66
C GLY A 184 -24.39 3.78 -10.08
N GLY A 185 -25.13 3.27 -11.06
CA GLY A 185 -24.73 3.31 -12.46
C GLY A 185 -24.80 4.72 -13.05
N VAL A 186 -23.65 5.34 -13.29
CA VAL A 186 -23.54 6.66 -13.97
C VAL A 186 -22.76 6.51 -15.26
N LYS A 187 -23.36 6.95 -16.38
CA LYS A 187 -22.76 6.85 -17.71
C LYS A 187 -21.61 7.84 -17.86
N SER A 188 -20.40 7.37 -17.62
CA SER A 188 -19.16 8.16 -17.65
C SER A 188 -18.02 7.42 -18.34
N ASN A 189 -16.92 8.11 -18.59
CA ASN A 189 -15.70 7.55 -19.18
C ASN A 189 -14.91 6.59 -18.28
N ILE A 190 -15.40 6.24 -17.08
CA ILE A 190 -14.69 5.35 -16.16
C ILE A 190 -14.41 3.96 -16.77
N VAL A 191 -15.32 3.45 -17.60
CA VAL A 191 -15.18 2.16 -18.29
C VAL A 191 -14.18 2.27 -19.44
N ASN A 192 -14.22 3.37 -20.19
CA ASN A 192 -13.31 3.62 -21.31
C ASN A 192 -11.86 3.73 -20.85
N ASN A 193 -11.65 4.15 -19.59
CA ASN A 193 -10.33 4.24 -18.96
C ASN A 193 -9.94 2.97 -18.18
N ALA A 194 -10.78 1.94 -18.18
CA ALA A 194 -10.47 0.68 -17.50
C ALA A 194 -9.61 -0.21 -18.42
N HIS A 195 -8.48 -0.66 -17.91
CA HIS A 195 -7.67 -1.66 -18.58
C HIS A 195 -8.07 -3.05 -18.10
N PHE A 196 -8.48 -3.92 -19.02
CA PHE A 196 -8.78 -5.32 -18.71
C PHE A 196 -8.24 -6.22 -19.80
N THR A 197 -7.58 -7.29 -19.37
CA THR A 197 -7.14 -8.37 -20.25
C THR A 197 -7.29 -9.67 -19.46
N LEU A 198 -7.97 -10.65 -20.05
CA LEU A 198 -8.08 -11.97 -19.45
C LEU A 198 -6.92 -12.84 -19.96
N PRO A 199 -6.05 -13.37 -19.08
CA PRO A 199 -4.98 -14.25 -19.51
C PRO A 199 -5.55 -15.51 -20.18
N PRO A 200 -4.91 -16.05 -21.24
CA PRO A 200 -5.33 -17.32 -21.85
C PRO A 200 -5.34 -18.51 -20.88
N THR A 201 -4.57 -18.41 -19.79
CA THR A 201 -4.49 -19.39 -18.70
C THR A 201 -5.55 -19.18 -17.62
N SER A 202 -6.43 -18.18 -17.75
CA SER A 202 -7.46 -17.90 -16.76
C SER A 202 -8.41 -19.08 -16.60
N LEU A 203 -8.71 -19.42 -15.34
CA LEU A 203 -9.75 -20.38 -14.99
C LEU A 203 -11.16 -19.91 -15.39
N PHE A 204 -11.30 -18.64 -15.76
CA PHE A 204 -12.59 -18.00 -16.05
C PHE A 204 -12.81 -17.69 -17.53
N GLN A 205 -12.05 -18.33 -18.43
CA GLN A 205 -12.15 -18.09 -19.88
C GLN A 205 -13.59 -18.28 -20.42
N ALA A 206 -14.31 -19.30 -19.93
CA ALA A 206 -15.70 -19.55 -20.31
C ALA A 206 -16.69 -18.44 -19.89
N TYR A 207 -16.30 -17.61 -18.91
CA TYR A 207 -17.12 -16.51 -18.37
C TYR A 207 -16.76 -15.15 -18.96
N LEU A 208 -15.89 -15.09 -19.98
CA LEU A 208 -15.49 -13.83 -20.62
C LEU A 208 -16.69 -12.94 -21.02
N PRO A 209 -17.79 -13.45 -21.61
CA PRO A 209 -18.96 -12.63 -21.92
C PRO A 209 -19.58 -11.97 -20.68
N ASN A 210 -19.68 -12.71 -19.57
CA ASN A 210 -20.23 -12.17 -18.33
C ASN A 210 -19.29 -11.14 -17.67
N ILE A 211 -17.97 -11.38 -17.75
CA ILE A 211 -16.95 -10.42 -17.29
C ILE A 211 -17.10 -9.11 -18.05
N ILE A 212 -17.14 -9.15 -19.39
CA ILE A 212 -17.35 -7.96 -20.24
C ILE A 212 -18.67 -7.27 -19.91
N GLY A 213 -19.75 -8.03 -19.72
CA GLY A 213 -21.05 -7.48 -19.30
C GLY A 213 -20.96 -6.69 -17.98
N ARG A 214 -20.16 -7.16 -17.01
CA ARG A 214 -19.93 -6.43 -15.76
C ARG A 214 -19.15 -5.15 -15.95
N LEU A 215 -18.10 -5.17 -16.78
CA LEU A 215 -17.29 -3.99 -17.08
C LEU A 215 -18.14 -2.90 -17.73
N GLN A 216 -19.09 -3.29 -18.58
CA GLN A 216 -19.95 -2.37 -19.33
C GLN A 216 -21.25 -2.01 -18.60
N LEU A 217 -21.47 -2.48 -17.36
CA LEU A 217 -22.74 -2.31 -16.65
C LEU A 217 -23.18 -0.83 -16.55
N SER A 218 -22.23 0.09 -16.32
CA SER A 218 -22.49 1.54 -16.24
C SER A 218 -22.69 2.23 -17.59
N GLN A 219 -22.67 1.48 -18.69
CA GLN A 219 -22.93 1.97 -20.05
C GLN A 219 -24.27 1.48 -20.61
N THR A 220 -25.05 0.74 -19.82
CA THR A 220 -26.36 0.20 -20.22
C THR A 220 -27.46 1.26 -20.17
N GLY A 221 -28.66 0.93 -20.68
CA GLY A 221 -29.79 1.87 -20.76
C GLY A 221 -30.38 2.31 -19.41
N TYR A 222 -29.97 1.69 -18.29
CA TYR A 222 -30.51 1.95 -16.94
C TYR A 222 -29.62 2.88 -16.09
N THR A 223 -28.72 3.65 -16.73
CA THR A 223 -27.70 4.45 -16.02
C THR A 223 -28.00 5.94 -16.10
N MET A 224 -27.70 6.66 -15.03
CA MET A 224 -27.92 8.11 -14.94
C MET A 224 -26.86 8.89 -15.75
N PRO A 225 -27.24 9.94 -16.51
CA PRO A 225 -26.29 10.86 -17.12
C PRO A 225 -25.48 11.63 -16.07
N THR A 226 -24.19 11.92 -16.34
CA THR A 226 -23.31 12.64 -15.39
C THR A 226 -23.84 14.02 -15.01
N ALA A 227 -24.46 14.74 -15.94
CA ALA A 227 -25.02 16.07 -15.68
C ALA A 227 -26.21 16.05 -14.71
N GLU A 228 -27.09 15.05 -14.81
CA GLU A 228 -28.23 14.87 -13.90
C GLU A 228 -27.73 14.46 -12.51
N TYR A 229 -26.82 13.48 -12.47
CA TYR A 229 -26.15 13.07 -11.23
C TYR A 229 -25.49 14.25 -10.51
N ALA A 230 -24.74 15.07 -11.25
CA ALA A 230 -24.04 16.23 -10.69
C ALA A 230 -24.98 17.30 -10.15
N LYS A 231 -26.15 17.52 -10.78
CA LYS A 231 -27.18 18.42 -10.25
C LYS A 231 -27.71 17.92 -8.90
N GLY A 232 -28.03 16.63 -8.79
CA GLY A 232 -28.49 16.02 -7.54
C GLY A 232 -27.42 16.10 -6.44
N PHE A 233 -26.17 15.78 -6.79
CA PHE A 233 -25.03 15.85 -5.88
C PHE A 233 -24.83 17.26 -5.30
N ALA A 234 -24.77 18.28 -6.17
CA ALA A 234 -24.53 19.66 -5.75
C ALA A 234 -25.72 20.24 -4.95
N SER A 235 -26.96 19.82 -5.24
CA SER A 235 -28.11 20.17 -4.40
C SER A 235 -28.02 19.53 -3.02
N ALA A 236 -27.67 18.24 -2.91
CA ALA A 236 -27.54 17.56 -1.63
C ALA A 236 -26.52 18.22 -0.68
N TRP A 237 -25.41 18.72 -1.23
CA TRP A 237 -24.44 19.53 -0.47
C TRP A 237 -25.05 20.82 0.09
N ARG A 238 -25.78 21.56 -0.76
CA ARG A 238 -26.34 22.89 -0.45
C ARG A 238 -27.50 22.81 0.54
N ASP A 239 -28.36 21.82 0.38
CA ASP A 239 -29.57 21.65 1.19
C ASP A 239 -29.26 21.06 2.58
N ASN A 240 -27.97 20.94 2.91
CA ASN A 240 -27.43 20.46 4.18
C ASN A 240 -28.02 19.11 4.61
N ILE A 241 -28.30 18.23 3.63
CA ILE A 241 -28.85 16.90 3.89
C ILE A 241 -27.80 16.10 4.66
N THR A 242 -28.08 15.80 5.93
CA THR A 242 -27.29 14.90 6.76
C THR A 242 -27.18 13.55 6.04
N PRO A 243 -25.99 13.00 5.75
CA PRO A 243 -25.92 11.79 4.94
C PRO A 243 -26.26 10.57 5.79
N ALA A 244 -27.55 10.25 5.90
CA ALA A 244 -27.97 8.86 5.81
C ALA A 244 -27.90 8.50 4.33
N VAL A 245 -26.72 8.10 3.86
CA VAL A 245 -26.49 7.47 2.56
C VAL A 245 -27.35 8.07 1.43
N ALA A 246 -26.96 9.21 0.86
CA ALA A 246 -27.67 9.78 -0.30
C ALA A 246 -27.69 8.75 -1.44
N HIS A 247 -28.81 8.03 -1.56
CA HIS A 247 -29.07 7.06 -2.59
C HIS A 247 -29.45 7.82 -3.85
N CYS A 248 -28.50 8.03 -4.75
CA CYS A 248 -28.85 8.31 -6.14
C CYS A 248 -29.33 6.98 -6.75
N GLN A 249 -30.60 6.65 -6.50
CA GLN A 249 -31.26 5.46 -7.00
C GLN A 249 -31.28 5.50 -8.53
N HIS A 250 -30.92 4.39 -9.16
CA HIS A 250 -31.62 3.73 -10.27
C HIS A 250 -30.98 2.35 -10.55
N LEU A 251 -30.91 1.53 -9.50
CA LEU A 251 -30.85 0.06 -9.61
C LEU A 251 -31.89 -0.42 -8.60
N ASN A 252 -32.92 -1.14 -9.06
CA ASN A 252 -34.06 -1.61 -8.27
C ASN A 252 -33.62 -2.15 -6.88
N ALA A 253 -33.72 -1.30 -5.86
CA ALA A 253 -33.32 -1.60 -4.49
C ALA A 253 -34.54 -1.89 -3.60
N LYS A 254 -35.47 -2.71 -4.10
CA LYS A 254 -36.59 -3.21 -3.27
C LYS A 254 -36.26 -4.43 -2.41
N THR A 255 -35.01 -4.91 -2.40
CA THR A 255 -34.66 -6.17 -1.70
C THR A 255 -33.45 -6.09 -0.76
N VAL A 256 -32.81 -4.92 -0.57
CA VAL A 256 -31.51 -4.86 0.16
C VAL A 256 -31.55 -4.00 1.44
N ALA A 257 -32.65 -3.32 1.74
CA ALA A 257 -32.72 -2.36 2.83
C ALA A 257 -33.66 -2.76 3.98
N THR A 258 -33.52 -3.96 4.54
CA THR A 258 -34.00 -4.30 5.89
C THR A 258 -33.10 -5.37 6.49
N GLY A 259 -32.14 -5.00 7.33
CA GLY A 259 -31.27 -5.98 7.97
C GLY A 259 -30.03 -5.41 8.66
N ARG A 260 -30.21 -4.48 9.60
CA ARG A 260 -29.24 -4.27 10.68
C ARG A 260 -29.98 -4.23 12.01
N SER A 261 -30.27 -5.42 12.52
CA SER A 261 -30.33 -5.68 13.95
C SER A 261 -29.91 -7.12 14.19
N GLU A 262 -29.04 -7.29 15.18
CA GLU A 262 -28.70 -8.53 15.88
C GLU A 262 -27.66 -9.48 15.25
N SER A 263 -26.72 -9.80 16.13
CA SER A 263 -25.65 -10.78 16.07
C SER A 263 -26.16 -12.19 15.75
N THR A 264 -25.75 -12.75 14.62
CA THR A 264 -25.61 -14.20 14.40
C THR A 264 -24.61 -14.43 13.27
N LEU A 265 -23.63 -15.32 13.48
CA LEU A 265 -22.81 -15.87 12.40
C LEU A 265 -23.75 -16.51 11.35
N ALA A 266 -23.95 -15.83 10.22
CA ALA A 266 -24.58 -16.42 9.05
C ALA A 266 -23.50 -16.81 8.05
N VAL A 267 -23.27 -18.12 7.93
CA VAL A 267 -22.60 -18.72 6.78
C VAL A 267 -23.47 -18.38 5.56
N PHE A 268 -23.02 -17.43 4.74
CA PHE A 268 -23.68 -17.12 3.47
C PHE A 268 -23.30 -18.19 2.45
N ASP A 269 -24.19 -19.16 2.26
CA ASP A 269 -24.18 -20.05 1.10
C ASP A 269 -24.46 -19.23 -0.18
N LYS A 270 -23.47 -19.20 -1.08
CA LYS A 270 -23.44 -18.41 -2.32
C LYS A 270 -23.79 -19.29 -3.53
N GLN A 271 -24.94 -19.96 -3.52
CA GLN A 271 -25.41 -20.74 -4.67
C GLN A 271 -26.77 -20.33 -5.27
N THR A 272 -27.48 -19.34 -4.72
CA THR A 272 -28.81 -18.95 -5.21
C THR A 272 -28.89 -17.46 -5.56
N PHE A 273 -28.32 -17.09 -6.73
CA PHE A 273 -28.67 -15.85 -7.41
C PHE A 273 -28.70 -16.02 -8.93
N PHE A 274 -29.59 -16.89 -9.40
CA PHE A 274 -30.28 -16.78 -10.68
C PHE A 274 -31.73 -17.23 -10.42
N PRO A 275 -32.72 -16.33 -10.52
CA PRO A 275 -33.73 -16.61 -11.52
C PRO A 275 -34.25 -15.37 -12.26
N HIS A 276 -34.72 -15.65 -13.47
CA HIS A 276 -35.55 -14.84 -14.39
C HIS A 276 -34.85 -14.44 -15.69
N LEU A 277 -34.71 -15.43 -16.57
CA LEU A 277 -35.04 -15.26 -17.99
C LEU A 277 -35.52 -16.61 -18.55
N SER A 278 -36.76 -16.96 -18.23
CA SER A 278 -37.48 -18.06 -18.87
C SER A 278 -38.18 -17.50 -20.10
N CYS A 279 -37.70 -17.85 -21.29
CA CYS A 279 -38.56 -17.94 -22.47
C CYS A 279 -37.92 -18.88 -23.50
N LEU A 280 -38.71 -19.88 -23.90
CA LEU A 280 -38.51 -20.82 -25.01
C LEU A 280 -37.61 -22.06 -24.74
N THR A 281 -38.25 -23.11 -24.22
CA THR A 281 -37.97 -24.52 -24.58
C THR A 281 -38.70 -24.86 -25.88
N PRO A 282 -38.24 -25.82 -26.72
CA PRO A 282 -38.56 -27.24 -26.46
C PRO A 282 -37.36 -28.18 -26.78
N THR A 283 -36.96 -29.07 -25.85
CA THR A 283 -37.30 -30.52 -25.71
C THR A 283 -36.26 -31.49 -26.29
N PHE A 284 -35.80 -32.40 -25.41
CA PHE A 284 -35.34 -33.79 -25.61
C PHE A 284 -34.04 -33.99 -26.46
N THR A 285 -33.06 -34.86 -26.16
CA THR A 285 -33.01 -36.10 -25.37
C THR A 285 -31.53 -36.42 -25.05
N SER A 286 -31.29 -37.16 -23.97
CA SER A 286 -30.01 -37.80 -23.64
C SER A 286 -29.60 -38.84 -24.69
N LEU A 287 -28.31 -38.93 -25.03
CA LEU A 287 -27.69 -40.18 -25.51
C LEU A 287 -26.16 -40.18 -25.35
N HIS A 288 -25.67 -41.35 -24.97
CA HIS A 288 -24.30 -41.75 -24.68
C HIS A 288 -23.33 -41.69 -25.88
N THR A 289 -22.05 -41.54 -25.53
CA THR A 289 -20.82 -42.09 -26.14
C THR A 289 -20.66 -42.11 -27.66
N HIS A 290 -19.61 -41.45 -28.19
CA HIS A 290 -18.53 -42.15 -28.90
C HIS A 290 -17.31 -41.25 -29.19
N SER A 291 -16.15 -41.87 -29.03
CA SER A 291 -14.82 -41.52 -29.57
C SER A 291 -14.83 -41.24 -31.08
N LYS A 292 -14.06 -40.25 -31.53
CA LYS A 292 -13.08 -40.34 -32.63
C LYS A 292 -12.35 -39.01 -32.93
N THR A 293 -11.04 -39.06 -32.74
CA THR A 293 -9.93 -38.62 -33.61
C THR A 293 -10.04 -37.41 -34.56
N SER A 294 -9.00 -36.57 -34.44
CA SER A 294 -8.22 -35.91 -35.51
C SER A 294 -8.79 -34.64 -36.17
N ASN A 295 -8.15 -33.50 -35.92
CA ASN A 295 -7.22 -32.91 -36.89
C ASN A 295 -6.50 -31.69 -36.29
N MET A 296 -5.17 -31.81 -36.19
CA MET A 296 -4.25 -30.69 -36.00
C MET A 296 -4.25 -29.82 -37.24
N VAL A 297 -4.52 -28.53 -37.08
CA VAL A 297 -4.18 -27.52 -38.09
C VAL A 297 -3.08 -26.64 -37.50
N SER A 298 -1.89 -26.81 -38.07
CA SER A 298 -0.71 -25.98 -37.81
C SER A 298 -0.84 -24.67 -38.58
N PHE A 299 -0.81 -23.53 -37.87
CA PHE A 299 -0.62 -22.23 -38.51
C PHE A 299 0.78 -21.71 -38.19
N LYS A 300 1.55 -21.52 -39.26
CA LYS A 300 2.89 -20.93 -39.24
C LYS A 300 2.80 -19.44 -38.94
N LEU A 301 3.64 -19.00 -38.01
CA LEU A 301 3.90 -17.61 -37.67
C LEU A 301 4.86 -17.02 -38.71
N SER A 302 4.54 -15.86 -39.27
CA SER A 302 5.49 -15.06 -40.06
C SER A 302 5.30 -13.58 -39.73
N THR A 303 6.26 -13.10 -38.93
CA THR A 303 6.98 -11.83 -39.03
C THR A 303 6.20 -10.53 -39.28
N VAL A 304 6.07 -9.68 -38.26
CA VAL A 304 6.21 -8.22 -38.39
C VAL A 304 6.95 -7.60 -37.20
N VAL A 305 8.23 -7.30 -37.45
CA VAL A 305 8.99 -6.05 -37.17
C VAL A 305 8.76 -5.28 -35.85
N THR A 306 9.78 -5.38 -34.99
CA THR A 306 10.52 -4.31 -34.30
C THR A 306 9.88 -2.92 -34.15
N ILE A 307 9.41 -2.60 -32.94
CA ILE A 307 9.65 -1.30 -32.28
C ILE A 307 9.99 -1.60 -30.81
N ALA A 308 11.27 -1.71 -30.51
CA ALA A 308 11.79 -1.75 -29.14
C ALA A 308 12.72 -0.56 -28.97
N ALA A 309 12.20 0.56 -28.46
CA ALA A 309 12.96 1.53 -27.68
C ALA A 309 12.03 2.57 -27.05
N ILE A 310 12.38 2.97 -25.83
CA ILE A 310 11.93 4.13 -25.05
C ILE A 310 10.66 3.91 -24.22
N PHE A 311 10.83 3.28 -23.05
CA PHE A 311 10.44 3.86 -21.77
C PHE A 311 11.38 3.29 -20.70
N ALA A 312 12.51 3.95 -20.48
CA ALA A 312 13.20 3.84 -19.21
C ALA A 312 12.29 4.50 -18.16
N GLN A 313 11.50 3.69 -17.45
CA GLN A 313 10.82 4.17 -16.25
C GLN A 313 11.90 4.54 -15.24
N GLY A 314 11.97 5.82 -14.90
CA GLY A 314 12.77 6.29 -13.78
C GLY A 314 12.32 5.53 -12.53
N ALA A 315 13.23 4.76 -11.95
CA ALA A 315 12.99 4.03 -10.71
C ALA A 315 12.63 5.04 -9.62
N VAL A 316 11.38 5.00 -9.15
CA VAL A 316 10.98 5.78 -7.99
C VAL A 316 11.50 5.05 -6.76
N ALA A 317 12.69 5.44 -6.33
CA ALA A 317 13.26 5.01 -5.06
C ALA A 317 12.27 5.32 -3.92
N ALA A 318 12.05 4.38 -3.00
CA ALA A 318 11.23 4.62 -1.82
C ALA A 318 11.77 5.86 -1.07
N PRO A 319 10.93 6.85 -0.72
CA PRO A 319 11.42 8.08 -0.10
C PRO A 319 12.14 7.75 1.21
N SER A 320 13.33 8.31 1.38
CA SER A 320 14.16 8.19 2.59
C SER A 320 13.35 8.44 3.87
N PRO A 321 13.67 7.78 5.01
CA PRO A 321 13.02 8.08 6.27
C PRO A 321 13.34 9.52 6.67
N SER A 322 12.31 10.25 7.08
CA SER A 322 12.44 11.61 7.60
C SER A 322 12.95 11.57 9.04
N VAL A 323 13.72 12.57 9.43
CA VAL A 323 14.04 12.85 10.84
C VAL A 323 13.10 13.95 11.33
N ASP A 324 12.64 13.83 12.58
CA ASP A 324 11.87 14.87 13.25
C ASP A 324 12.77 16.05 13.64
N ALA A 325 12.18 17.09 14.21
CA ALA A 325 12.86 18.32 14.61
C ALA A 325 13.99 18.11 15.65
N ASN A 326 14.04 16.94 16.31
CA ASN A 326 15.06 16.58 17.29
C ASN A 326 16.14 15.66 16.70
N GLY A 327 16.12 15.43 15.38
CA GLY A 327 17.04 14.50 14.72
C GLY A 327 16.69 13.03 14.95
N VAL A 328 15.49 12.72 15.46
CA VAL A 328 15.01 11.36 15.69
C VAL A 328 14.23 10.90 14.46
N TYR A 329 14.58 9.73 13.91
CA TYR A 329 13.90 9.21 12.72
C TYR A 329 12.41 8.97 12.99
N VAL A 330 11.56 9.53 12.12
CA VAL A 330 10.10 9.42 12.20
C VAL A 330 9.70 7.96 11.99
N LYS A 331 9.08 7.36 13.01
CA LYS A 331 8.60 5.96 12.97
C LYS A 331 7.63 5.77 11.80
N ARG A 332 8.04 4.99 10.79
CA ARG A 332 7.15 4.48 9.73
C ARG A 332 6.63 3.10 10.11
N ALA A 333 5.44 2.72 9.65
CA ALA A 333 5.00 1.33 9.73
C ALA A 333 5.97 0.45 8.93
N ALA A 334 6.28 -0.76 9.42
CA ALA A 334 7.03 -1.73 8.64
C ALA A 334 6.33 -2.02 7.30
N SER A 335 7.12 -2.18 6.24
CA SER A 335 6.66 -2.56 4.90
C SER A 335 7.53 -3.69 4.40
N CYS A 336 6.93 -4.70 3.76
CA CYS A 336 7.67 -5.76 3.06
C CYS A 336 7.77 -5.49 1.54
N THR A 337 7.57 -4.24 1.12
CA THR A 337 7.79 -3.82 -0.25
C THR A 337 9.24 -3.39 -0.38
N PHE A 338 10.07 -4.27 -0.94
CA PHE A 338 11.46 -3.95 -1.24
C PHE A 338 11.53 -2.83 -2.29
N PRO A 339 12.41 -1.83 -2.11
CA PRO A 339 12.57 -0.74 -3.07
C PRO A 339 13.15 -1.25 -4.39
N THR A 340 12.85 -0.55 -5.48
CA THR A 340 13.53 -0.73 -6.76
C THR A 340 14.67 0.28 -6.85
N PRO A 341 15.94 -0.14 -6.72
CA PRO A 341 17.08 0.77 -6.72
C PRO A 341 17.27 1.42 -8.10
N PRO A 342 17.62 2.72 -8.19
CA PRO A 342 17.80 3.40 -9.46
C PRO A 342 19.09 3.01 -10.19
N LYS A 343 20.05 2.41 -9.48
CA LYS A 343 21.30 1.89 -10.04
C LYS A 343 21.94 0.89 -9.07
N THR A 344 22.91 0.14 -9.59
CA THR A 344 23.80 -0.74 -8.84
C THR A 344 25.22 -0.18 -8.79
N SER A 345 25.89 -0.29 -7.65
CA SER A 345 27.27 0.07 -7.39
C SER A 345 28.00 -1.14 -6.79
N SER A 346 28.69 -1.90 -7.63
CA SER A 346 29.50 -3.04 -7.19
C SER A 346 30.85 -2.58 -6.65
N LEU A 347 31.17 -2.96 -5.42
CA LEU A 347 32.36 -2.51 -4.69
C LEU A 347 33.44 -3.60 -4.70
N SER A 348 34.65 -3.24 -5.12
CA SER A 348 35.81 -4.16 -5.07
C SER A 348 36.29 -4.43 -3.64
N ALA A 349 36.01 -3.53 -2.70
CA ALA A 349 36.34 -3.62 -1.27
C ALA A 349 35.18 -3.10 -0.41
N PRO A 350 35.10 -3.46 0.89
CA PRO A 350 34.07 -2.95 1.78
C PRO A 350 34.09 -1.42 1.87
N MET A 351 32.92 -0.79 1.84
CA MET A 351 32.82 0.64 2.10
C MET A 351 32.84 0.91 3.59
N THR A 352 33.90 1.59 4.07
CA THR A 352 34.01 1.97 5.48
C THR A 352 33.27 3.29 5.74
N VAL A 353 32.40 3.31 6.76
CA VAL A 353 31.59 4.47 7.17
C VAL A 353 31.98 4.89 8.59
N LYS A 354 32.44 6.13 8.76
CA LYS A 354 32.85 6.72 10.06
C LYS A 354 31.85 7.71 10.65
N GLY A 355 30.95 8.23 9.82
CA GLY A 355 29.92 9.20 10.19
C GLY A 355 28.58 8.75 9.64
N THR A 356 27.88 9.63 8.94
CA THR A 356 26.64 9.26 8.24
C THR A 356 26.90 9.03 6.76
N PHE A 357 26.51 7.87 6.25
CA PHE A 357 26.42 7.59 4.82
C PHE A 357 24.96 7.45 4.41
N ASP A 358 24.52 8.28 3.45
CA ASP A 358 23.22 8.18 2.79
C ASP A 358 23.43 7.60 1.40
N GLY A 359 22.93 6.38 1.18
CA GLY A 359 23.09 5.67 -0.08
C GLY A 359 22.10 6.09 -1.17
N GLY A 360 21.12 6.97 -0.90
CA GLY A 360 20.15 7.43 -1.90
C GLY A 360 19.29 6.31 -2.52
N ASN A 361 19.07 5.22 -1.78
CA ASN A 361 18.46 3.95 -2.20
C ASN A 361 19.16 3.26 -3.38
N VAL A 362 20.45 3.55 -3.59
CA VAL A 362 21.29 2.81 -4.54
C VAL A 362 21.49 1.38 -4.04
N ARG A 363 21.58 0.43 -4.99
CA ARG A 363 22.00 -0.93 -4.72
C ARG A 363 23.52 -1.00 -4.61
N TYR A 364 24.04 -1.59 -3.55
CA TYR A 364 25.46 -1.86 -3.35
C TYR A 364 25.66 -3.37 -3.19
N ASP A 365 26.71 -3.90 -3.79
CA ASP A 365 27.10 -5.31 -3.68
C ASP A 365 28.62 -5.46 -3.85
N ARG A 366 29.12 -6.70 -3.89
CA ARG A 366 30.56 -7.00 -4.07
C ARG A 366 30.89 -7.55 -5.46
N GLY A 367 29.94 -7.47 -6.40
CA GLY A 367 30.06 -7.98 -7.75
C GLY A 367 29.73 -9.48 -7.88
N LYS A 368 29.41 -9.88 -9.11
CA LYS A 368 28.90 -11.22 -9.43
C LYS A 368 29.80 -12.33 -8.90
N GLY A 369 29.19 -13.28 -8.17
CA GLY A 369 29.89 -14.46 -7.64
C GLY A 369 30.61 -14.23 -6.30
N ALA A 370 30.42 -13.06 -5.67
CA ALA A 370 30.92 -12.83 -4.32
C ALA A 370 30.21 -13.72 -3.28
N CYS A 371 28.93 -14.02 -3.47
CA CYS A 371 28.22 -14.96 -2.61
C CYS A 371 28.71 -16.39 -2.83
N SER A 372 29.29 -17.00 -1.78
CA SER A 372 29.72 -18.40 -1.78
C SER A 372 28.83 -19.31 -0.92
N GLY A 373 27.57 -18.91 -0.72
CA GLY A 373 26.62 -19.58 0.19
C GLY A 373 26.98 -19.36 1.66
N GLN A 374 26.66 -20.33 2.52
CA GLN A 374 26.79 -20.26 3.99
C GLN A 374 28.24 -20.39 4.52
N LYS A 375 29.24 -20.00 3.73
CA LYS A 375 30.64 -20.06 4.17
C LYS A 375 30.97 -18.78 4.94
N GLU A 376 31.39 -18.93 6.20
CA GLU A 376 31.72 -17.79 7.06
C GLU A 376 32.72 -16.82 6.40
N GLY A 377 32.29 -15.57 6.27
CA GLY A 377 33.07 -14.45 5.78
C GLY A 377 33.76 -13.66 6.90
N GLY A 378 34.45 -12.59 6.50
CA GLY A 378 35.03 -11.61 7.42
C GLY A 378 34.82 -10.18 6.95
N ASP A 379 35.38 -9.22 7.68
CA ASP A 379 35.19 -7.79 7.38
C ASP A 379 35.57 -7.40 5.94
N LYS A 380 36.55 -8.09 5.34
CA LYS A 380 36.96 -7.86 3.95
C LYS A 380 35.89 -8.25 2.91
N ASP A 381 34.92 -9.06 3.31
CA ASP A 381 33.87 -9.63 2.46
C ASP A 381 32.55 -8.83 2.59
N ALA A 382 32.43 -7.99 3.61
CA ALA A 382 31.26 -7.13 3.85
C ALA A 382 31.04 -6.08 2.74
N VAL A 383 29.79 -5.71 2.47
CA VAL A 383 29.48 -4.54 1.63
C VAL A 383 29.79 -3.25 2.38
N PHE A 384 29.40 -3.17 3.65
CA PHE A 384 29.65 -2.00 4.51
C PHE A 384 30.33 -2.36 5.83
N LEU A 385 31.32 -1.56 6.22
CA LEU A 385 31.95 -1.58 7.54
C LEU A 385 31.64 -0.29 8.27
N LEU A 386 30.86 -0.36 9.34
CA LEU A 386 30.48 0.77 10.16
C LEU A 386 31.40 0.83 11.38
N GLU A 387 32.11 1.94 11.51
CA GLU A 387 32.84 2.25 12.75
C GLU A 387 31.85 2.60 13.89
N ASP A 388 32.35 2.68 15.12
CA ASP A 388 31.54 3.04 16.28
C ASP A 388 30.87 4.41 16.10
N GLY A 389 29.57 4.49 16.39
CA GLY A 389 28.71 5.66 16.20
C GLY A 389 28.24 5.91 14.76
N ALA A 390 28.70 5.16 13.76
CA ALA A 390 28.38 5.42 12.37
C ALA A 390 26.90 5.14 12.03
N THR A 391 26.40 5.86 11.03
CA THR A 391 25.03 5.74 10.52
C THR A 391 25.03 5.38 9.04
N LEU A 392 24.34 4.31 8.69
CA LEU A 392 24.06 3.90 7.32
C LEU A 392 22.58 4.08 7.02
N LYS A 393 22.24 4.78 5.93
CA LYS A 393 20.83 4.95 5.55
C LYS A 393 20.56 4.93 4.07
N ASN A 394 19.33 4.54 3.71
CA ASN A 394 18.84 4.50 2.32
C ASN A 394 19.76 3.69 1.42
N VAL A 395 20.00 2.45 1.81
CA VAL A 395 20.88 1.55 1.08
C VAL A 395 20.09 0.32 0.73
N VAL A 396 20.30 -0.18 -0.48
CA VAL A 396 19.85 -1.51 -0.86
C VAL A 396 21.11 -2.35 -1.04
N ILE A 397 21.15 -3.53 -0.46
CA ILE A 397 22.24 -4.48 -0.57
C ILE A 397 21.75 -5.59 -1.50
N GLY A 398 22.45 -5.73 -2.62
CA GLY A 398 22.11 -6.67 -3.68
C GLY A 398 22.46 -8.11 -3.32
N ALA A 399 21.96 -9.05 -4.13
CA ALA A 399 22.18 -10.49 -3.96
C ALA A 399 23.66 -10.92 -4.11
N ASP A 400 24.45 -10.16 -4.86
CA ASP A 400 25.88 -10.39 -5.09
C ASP A 400 26.75 -9.89 -3.91
N GLN A 401 26.25 -10.04 -2.69
CA GLN A 401 26.96 -9.73 -1.45
C GLN A 401 27.51 -11.03 -0.85
N ALA A 402 28.75 -10.99 -0.37
CA ALA A 402 29.30 -12.09 0.41
C ALA A 402 28.82 -11.98 1.87
N GLU A 403 29.02 -10.79 2.44
CA GLU A 403 28.56 -10.38 3.76
C GLU A 403 27.86 -9.01 3.66
N GLY A 404 26.83 -8.76 4.47
CA GLY A 404 26.04 -7.54 4.37
C GLY A 404 26.71 -6.32 5.03
N VAL A 405 26.34 -6.06 6.28
CA VAL A 405 26.80 -4.91 7.08
C VAL A 405 27.50 -5.39 8.34
N HIS A 406 28.74 -4.97 8.58
CA HIS A 406 29.40 -5.20 9.87
C HIS A 406 29.48 -3.90 10.66
N CYS A 407 28.97 -3.91 11.88
CA CYS A 407 29.17 -2.84 12.85
C CYS A 407 30.28 -3.22 13.84
N LYS A 408 31.38 -2.47 13.81
CA LYS A 408 32.53 -2.66 14.70
C LYS A 408 32.26 -2.16 16.12
N GLY A 409 31.41 -1.14 16.24
CA GLY A 409 30.89 -0.59 17.49
C GLY A 409 29.37 -0.42 17.42
N SER A 410 28.81 0.41 18.30
CA SER A 410 27.39 0.79 18.23
C SER A 410 27.14 1.49 16.91
N CYS A 411 26.04 1.18 16.22
CA CYS A 411 25.78 1.74 14.90
C CYS A 411 24.29 2.01 14.68
N ASN A 412 23.99 2.83 13.68
CA ASN A 412 22.62 3.10 13.28
C ASN A 412 22.40 2.69 11.82
N ILE A 413 21.37 1.88 11.58
CA ILE A 413 21.03 1.32 10.27
C ILE A 413 19.57 1.71 9.99
N TYR A 414 19.37 2.60 9.02
CA TYR A 414 18.07 3.20 8.74
C TYR A 414 17.61 2.98 7.30
N ASN A 415 16.45 2.34 7.11
CA ASN A 415 15.93 2.07 5.77
C ASN A 415 16.99 1.38 4.88
N VAL A 416 17.57 0.30 5.42
CA VAL A 416 18.53 -0.55 4.70
C VAL A 416 17.86 -1.87 4.34
N TRP A 417 17.95 -2.24 3.07
CA TRP A 417 17.27 -3.40 2.50
C TRP A 417 18.27 -4.43 2.01
N LEU A 418 18.10 -5.70 2.35
CA LEU A 418 18.93 -6.80 1.87
C LEU A 418 18.10 -7.74 1.00
N GLU A 419 18.32 -7.65 -0.32
CA GLU A 419 17.48 -8.32 -1.31
C GLU A 419 17.66 -9.85 -1.34
N ASP A 420 18.85 -10.34 -0.99
CA ASP A 420 19.13 -11.77 -0.89
C ASP A 420 20.30 -11.96 0.08
N VAL A 421 20.09 -12.67 1.18
CA VAL A 421 21.09 -12.79 2.24
C VAL A 421 21.90 -14.06 2.01
N CYS A 422 23.16 -13.89 1.59
CA CYS A 422 24.11 -14.97 1.36
C CYS A 422 24.48 -15.69 2.67
N GLU A 423 25.04 -14.99 3.65
CA GLU A 423 25.34 -15.52 4.99
C GLU A 423 24.67 -14.67 6.07
N ASP A 424 25.38 -13.68 6.63
CA ASP A 424 24.86 -12.76 7.63
C ASP A 424 24.50 -11.42 6.99
N ALA A 425 23.26 -10.97 7.23
CA ALA A 425 22.83 -9.67 6.73
C ALA A 425 23.49 -8.53 7.52
N ILE A 426 23.54 -8.67 8.84
CA ILE A 426 24.04 -7.65 9.77
C ILE A 426 24.79 -8.34 10.91
N THR A 427 26.08 -8.03 11.04
CA THR A 427 26.94 -8.53 12.11
C THR A 427 27.30 -7.41 13.09
N LEU A 428 26.95 -7.60 14.36
CA LEU A 428 27.06 -6.61 15.42
C LEU A 428 28.14 -6.98 16.44
N ARG A 429 29.15 -6.12 16.61
CA ARG A 429 30.33 -6.37 17.46
C ARG A 429 30.51 -5.37 18.60
N GLN A 430 29.57 -4.43 18.80
CA GLN A 430 29.66 -3.48 19.91
C GLN A 430 29.75 -4.21 21.25
N THR A 431 30.66 -3.82 22.14
CA THR A 431 30.77 -4.46 23.46
C THR A 431 29.81 -3.86 24.48
N SER A 432 29.37 -2.64 24.23
CA SER A 432 28.42 -1.84 25.02
C SER A 432 27.75 -0.80 24.11
N GLY A 433 26.78 -0.06 24.66
CA GLY A 433 26.04 0.95 23.91
C GLY A 433 24.80 0.38 23.22
N THR A 434 24.33 1.08 22.19
CA THR A 434 23.04 0.81 21.54
C THR A 434 23.20 0.84 20.02
N THR A 435 22.80 -0.25 19.38
CA THR A 435 22.63 -0.30 17.93
C THR A 435 21.16 -0.21 17.57
N ASN A 436 20.83 0.63 16.58
CA ASN A 436 19.47 0.82 16.09
C ASN A 436 19.35 0.32 14.65
N ILE A 437 18.41 -0.58 14.41
CA ILE A 437 18.02 -1.06 13.08
C ILE A 437 16.56 -0.65 12.90
N VAL A 438 16.31 0.42 12.14
CA VAL A 438 14.97 1.01 12.04
C VAL A 438 14.56 1.22 10.60
N GLY A 439 13.45 0.60 10.20
CA GLY A 439 13.03 0.58 8.81
C GLY A 439 13.93 -0.30 7.93
N GLY A 440 13.45 -0.61 6.72
CA GLY A 440 14.15 -1.53 5.83
C GLY A 440 13.66 -2.97 5.95
N GLY A 441 14.44 -3.90 5.43
CA GLY A 441 14.09 -5.31 5.50
C GLY A 441 15.12 -6.26 4.91
N ALA A 442 15.00 -7.55 5.22
CA ALA A 442 15.84 -8.61 4.66
C ALA A 442 14.98 -9.76 4.17
N LYS A 443 15.41 -10.44 3.10
CA LYS A 443 14.77 -11.68 2.65
C LYS A 443 15.78 -12.76 2.28
N ASN A 444 15.31 -14.00 2.26
CA ASN A 444 16.09 -15.19 1.90
C ASN A 444 17.36 -15.37 2.75
N ALA A 445 17.22 -15.24 4.07
CA ALA A 445 18.35 -15.43 5.00
C ALA A 445 18.30 -16.84 5.60
N ASP A 446 19.03 -17.80 5.03
CA ASP A 446 18.93 -19.21 5.41
C ASP A 446 19.23 -19.48 6.90
N ASP A 447 20.28 -18.84 7.44
CA ASP A 447 20.64 -18.93 8.87
C ASP A 447 20.12 -17.74 9.69
N LYS A 448 20.72 -16.56 9.54
CA LYS A 448 20.46 -15.42 10.42
C LYS A 448 20.57 -14.07 9.71
N VAL A 449 19.63 -13.18 10.01
CA VAL A 449 19.66 -11.79 9.52
C VAL A 449 20.58 -10.97 10.41
N VAL A 450 20.33 -10.93 11.73
CA VAL A 450 21.15 -10.17 12.68
C VAL A 450 21.92 -11.12 13.58
N GLN A 451 23.23 -11.15 13.43
CA GLN A 451 24.15 -11.84 14.32
C GLN A 451 24.75 -10.86 15.33
N HIS A 452 24.48 -11.07 16.61
CA HIS A 452 24.98 -10.22 17.69
C HIS A 452 26.11 -10.91 18.46
N ASN A 453 27.34 -10.65 18.02
CA ASN A 453 28.56 -11.20 18.59
C ASN A 453 29.00 -10.45 19.86
N GLY A 454 28.77 -9.13 19.90
CA GLY A 454 29.11 -8.24 21.02
C GLY A 454 28.12 -8.26 22.20
N GLY A 455 28.06 -7.16 22.97
CA GLY A 455 27.17 -6.90 24.10
C GLY A 455 26.33 -5.63 23.93
N GLY A 456 25.59 -5.25 24.97
CA GLY A 456 24.78 -4.03 24.95
C GLY A 456 23.38 -4.22 24.33
N VAL A 457 22.82 -3.14 23.80
CA VAL A 457 21.42 -3.05 23.36
C VAL A 457 21.30 -3.08 21.85
N VAL A 458 20.33 -3.84 21.33
CA VAL A 458 19.92 -3.82 19.93
C VAL A 458 18.43 -3.53 19.85
N ASN A 459 18.08 -2.49 19.11
CA ASN A 459 16.70 -2.14 18.80
C ASN A 459 16.42 -2.46 17.33
N ILE A 460 15.41 -3.29 17.07
CA ILE A 460 14.89 -3.57 15.73
C ILE A 460 13.46 -3.05 15.68
N ASP A 461 13.24 -1.96 14.94
CA ASP A 461 11.93 -1.30 14.86
C ASP A 461 11.50 -1.13 13.40
N SER A 462 10.20 -1.28 13.12
CA SER A 462 9.64 -1.01 11.80
C SER A 462 10.30 -1.77 10.64
N TYR A 463 10.78 -2.99 10.91
CA TYR A 463 11.56 -3.80 9.98
C TYR A 463 10.70 -4.90 9.34
N CYS A 464 11.00 -5.27 8.08
CA CYS A 464 10.42 -6.47 7.46
C CYS A 464 11.46 -7.60 7.33
N VAL A 465 11.06 -8.83 7.63
CA VAL A 465 11.85 -10.01 7.32
C VAL A 465 11.00 -11.08 6.63
N GLN A 466 11.51 -11.66 5.54
CA GLN A 466 10.83 -12.71 4.77
C GLN A 466 11.76 -13.89 4.52
N ASP A 467 11.24 -15.11 4.56
CA ASP A 467 11.96 -16.33 4.17
C ASP A 467 13.32 -16.43 4.89
N PHE A 468 13.25 -16.68 6.20
CA PHE A 468 14.41 -16.53 7.08
C PHE A 468 14.57 -17.67 8.10
N GLY A 469 15.81 -18.01 8.43
CA GLY A 469 16.15 -18.85 9.56
C GLY A 469 15.85 -18.12 10.87
N LYS A 470 16.65 -17.09 11.18
CA LYS A 470 16.55 -16.32 12.42
C LYS A 470 16.60 -14.82 12.14
N LEU A 471 15.66 -14.03 12.67
CA LEU A 471 15.79 -12.57 12.55
C LEU A 471 16.95 -12.07 13.41
N TYR A 472 17.03 -12.51 14.66
CA TYR A 472 18.10 -12.16 15.57
C TYR A 472 18.66 -13.38 16.28
N ARG A 473 20.00 -13.46 16.36
CA ARG A 473 20.71 -14.44 17.18
C ARG A 473 21.82 -13.78 18.00
N ALA A 474 21.73 -13.92 19.32
CA ALA A 474 22.87 -13.70 20.20
C ALA A 474 23.90 -14.81 19.99
N CYS A 475 25.18 -14.47 19.80
CA CYS A 475 26.20 -15.48 19.59
C CYS A 475 26.28 -16.46 20.77
N GLY A 476 26.03 -17.74 20.51
CA GLY A 476 25.90 -18.75 21.58
C GLY A 476 27.18 -19.49 21.92
N ASN A 477 28.22 -19.39 21.11
CA ASN A 477 29.46 -20.13 21.23
C ASN A 477 30.73 -19.26 21.03
N CYS A 478 30.57 -17.93 20.98
CA CYS A 478 31.68 -16.98 20.90
C CYS A 478 32.63 -17.12 22.10
N LYS A 479 33.94 -16.98 21.86
CA LYS A 479 34.99 -17.03 22.90
C LYS A 479 34.74 -16.05 24.05
N THR A 480 34.26 -14.86 23.72
CA THR A 480 33.82 -13.87 24.70
C THR A 480 32.31 -13.78 24.65
N GLN A 481 31.69 -13.89 25.82
CA GLN A 481 30.24 -13.80 25.98
C GLN A 481 29.88 -12.53 26.73
N TYR A 482 28.74 -11.95 26.34
CA TYR A 482 28.26 -10.69 26.86
C TYR A 482 26.80 -10.82 27.27
N LYS A 483 26.39 -9.98 28.21
CA LYS A 483 24.97 -9.70 28.43
C LYS A 483 24.45 -8.83 27.29
N ARG A 484 23.34 -9.26 26.67
CA ARG A 484 22.69 -8.56 25.56
C ARG A 484 21.25 -8.20 25.92
N THR A 485 20.78 -7.07 25.41
CA THR A 485 19.36 -6.70 25.46
C THR A 485 18.87 -6.47 24.05
N LEU A 486 17.76 -7.12 23.72
CA LEU A 486 17.11 -7.03 22.42
C LEU A 486 15.72 -6.43 22.61
N ASN A 487 15.40 -5.41 21.81
CA ASN A 487 14.06 -4.87 21.69
C ASN A 487 13.61 -5.00 20.24
N ILE A 488 12.49 -5.69 20.01
CA ILE A 488 11.86 -5.82 18.70
C ILE A 488 10.49 -5.16 18.77
N SER A 489 10.22 -4.20 17.88
CA SER A 489 8.90 -3.57 17.78
C SER A 489 8.46 -3.31 16.33
N ASN A 490 7.15 -3.34 16.10
CA ASN A 490 6.55 -2.96 14.81
C ASN A 490 7.12 -3.74 13.60
N VAL A 491 7.49 -5.01 13.80
CA VAL A 491 8.09 -5.85 12.75
C VAL A 491 7.04 -6.65 11.99
N ILE A 492 7.23 -6.82 10.68
CA ILE A 492 6.51 -7.81 9.87
C ILE A 492 7.46 -8.98 9.60
N ALA A 493 7.11 -10.18 10.04
CA ALA A 493 7.91 -11.38 9.86
C ALA A 493 7.13 -12.45 9.10
N LYS A 494 7.68 -12.95 8.00
CA LYS A 494 7.03 -13.95 7.14
C LYS A 494 7.95 -15.15 6.90
N ASN A 495 7.41 -16.36 7.02
CA ASN A 495 8.11 -17.62 6.68
C ASN A 495 9.44 -17.78 7.43
N GLY A 496 9.39 -17.73 8.76
CA GLY A 496 10.57 -17.75 9.64
C GLY A 496 10.73 -19.01 10.47
N LYS A 497 11.95 -19.44 10.81
CA LYS A 497 12.13 -20.48 11.84
C LYS A 497 12.10 -19.88 13.26
N LEU A 498 12.74 -18.75 13.49
CA LEU A 498 12.83 -18.13 14.82
C LEU A 498 12.95 -16.60 14.72
N LEU A 499 12.17 -15.84 15.48
CA LEU A 499 12.35 -14.39 15.50
C LEU A 499 13.56 -13.98 16.35
N ALA A 500 13.65 -14.42 17.61
CA ALA A 500 14.78 -14.10 18.50
C ALA A 500 15.35 -15.32 19.23
N GLY A 501 16.66 -15.54 19.11
CA GLY A 501 17.40 -16.53 19.91
C GLY A 501 18.38 -15.87 20.87
N ILE A 502 18.15 -15.99 22.18
CA ILE A 502 18.96 -15.36 23.25
C ILE A 502 19.60 -16.38 24.19
N ASN A 503 20.70 -16.02 24.87
CA ASN A 503 21.37 -16.89 25.82
C ASN A 503 21.02 -16.50 27.27
N SER A 504 20.01 -17.14 27.87
CA SER A 504 19.46 -16.73 29.17
C SER A 504 20.46 -16.87 30.32
N ASN A 505 21.39 -17.82 30.24
CA ASN A 505 22.45 -18.02 31.23
C ASN A 505 23.46 -16.86 31.31
N TYR A 506 23.55 -16.03 30.27
CA TYR A 506 24.36 -14.80 30.29
C TYR A 506 23.54 -13.55 30.64
N GLY A 507 22.29 -13.74 31.06
CA GLY A 507 21.39 -12.65 31.44
C GLY A 507 20.80 -11.90 30.24
N ASP A 508 20.82 -12.50 29.06
CA ASP A 508 20.20 -11.90 27.87
C ASP A 508 18.70 -11.71 28.07
N VAL A 509 18.16 -10.61 27.56
CA VAL A 509 16.71 -10.34 27.58
C VAL A 509 16.27 -9.88 26.20
N ALA A 510 15.19 -10.48 25.69
CA ALA A 510 14.46 -10.06 24.50
C ALA A 510 13.07 -9.56 24.89
N THR A 511 12.74 -8.34 24.47
CA THR A 511 11.39 -7.78 24.54
C THR A 511 10.85 -7.61 23.13
N ILE A 512 9.70 -8.21 22.83
CA ILE A 512 9.10 -8.24 21.50
C ILE A 512 7.68 -7.69 21.62
N LYS A 513 7.33 -6.68 20.83
CA LYS A 513 6.01 -6.02 20.87
C LYS A 513 5.53 -5.70 19.46
N SER A 514 4.23 -5.69 19.23
CA SER A 514 3.65 -5.22 17.95
C SER A 514 4.26 -5.90 16.72
N VAL A 515 4.44 -7.23 16.76
CA VAL A 515 4.97 -8.00 15.63
C VAL A 515 3.83 -8.70 14.89
N SER A 516 3.77 -8.51 13.58
CA SER A 516 2.90 -9.28 12.69
C SER A 516 3.67 -10.46 12.11
N ALA A 517 3.48 -11.64 12.70
CA ALA A 517 4.17 -12.86 12.30
C ALA A 517 3.23 -13.78 11.49
N THR A 518 3.64 -14.16 10.29
CA THR A 518 2.95 -15.13 9.43
C THR A 518 3.89 -16.30 9.14
N SER A 519 3.48 -17.52 9.45
CA SER A 519 4.29 -18.72 9.23
C SER A 519 5.68 -18.66 9.90
N VAL A 520 5.77 -18.06 11.09
CA VAL A 520 6.99 -18.03 11.92
C VAL A 520 6.87 -19.10 13.01
N LYS A 521 7.83 -20.04 13.08
CA LYS A 521 7.71 -21.21 13.98
C LYS A 521 7.88 -20.89 15.46
N SER A 522 8.72 -19.91 15.80
CA SER A 522 8.93 -19.46 17.19
C SER A 522 9.23 -17.97 17.25
N MET A 523 8.66 -17.28 18.23
CA MET A 523 8.90 -15.86 18.48
C MET A 523 10.15 -15.64 19.35
N CYS A 524 10.38 -16.47 20.36
CA CYS A 524 11.59 -16.35 21.17
C CYS A 524 11.99 -17.70 21.78
N ASP A 525 13.26 -18.05 21.59
CA ASP A 525 13.90 -19.24 22.15
C ASP A 525 15.05 -18.80 23.07
N THR A 526 15.24 -19.52 24.18
CA THR A 526 16.41 -19.34 25.06
C THR A 526 17.37 -20.50 24.90
N PHE A 527 18.66 -20.20 25.04
CA PHE A 527 19.75 -21.16 24.89
C PHE A 527 20.72 -21.08 26.07
N GLN A 528 21.38 -22.20 26.33
CA GLN A 528 22.56 -22.29 27.18
C GLN A 528 23.78 -21.95 26.31
N GLY A 529 24.14 -20.66 26.30
CA GLY A 529 25.36 -20.20 25.65
C GLY A 529 26.61 -20.75 26.35
N ASN A 530 27.70 -20.83 25.61
CA ASN A 530 29.03 -21.22 26.09
C ASN A 530 30.13 -20.42 25.38
N ASN A 531 31.37 -20.60 25.81
CA ASN A 531 32.57 -19.99 25.23
C ASN A 531 33.57 -21.01 24.67
N SER A 532 33.13 -22.25 24.47
CA SER A 532 33.98 -23.37 24.05
C SER A 532 33.99 -23.60 22.54
N GLY A 533 33.20 -22.84 21.78
CA GLY A 533 32.96 -23.06 20.35
C GLY A 533 31.91 -24.13 20.05
N LYS A 534 31.50 -24.94 21.03
CA LYS A 534 30.42 -25.94 20.86
C LYS A 534 29.07 -25.28 20.61
N GLU A 535 28.22 -25.92 19.82
CA GLU A 535 26.86 -25.45 19.60
C GLU A 535 26.08 -25.32 20.92
N PRO A 536 25.35 -24.21 21.13
CA PRO A 536 24.60 -23.95 22.35
C PRO A 536 23.33 -24.81 22.43
N THR A 537 23.07 -25.38 23.60
CA THR A 537 21.87 -26.19 23.84
C THR A 537 20.64 -25.30 23.96
N LYS A 538 19.54 -25.64 23.28
CA LYS A 538 18.26 -24.94 23.46
C LYS A 538 17.64 -25.29 24.82
N LEU A 539 17.20 -24.28 25.56
CA LEU A 539 16.58 -24.44 26.89
C LEU A 539 15.06 -24.30 26.84
N THR A 540 14.56 -23.24 26.20
CA THR A 540 13.12 -23.04 26.01
C THR A 540 12.83 -22.71 24.57
N SER A 541 11.67 -23.16 24.07
CA SER A 541 11.21 -22.77 22.75
C SER A 541 9.83 -22.14 22.82
N ASN A 542 9.67 -21.00 22.14
CA ASN A 542 8.43 -20.25 22.00
C ASN A 542 7.64 -20.09 23.32
N LYS A 543 8.34 -19.81 24.43
CA LYS A 543 7.75 -19.70 25.77
C LYS A 543 8.14 -18.38 26.41
N SER A 544 7.12 -17.57 26.74
CA SER A 544 7.30 -16.33 27.49
C SER A 544 7.85 -16.61 28.90
N ASN A 545 8.85 -15.83 29.33
CA ASN A 545 9.54 -15.94 30.62
C ASN A 545 10.29 -14.63 30.96
N ALA A 546 11.11 -14.65 32.02
CA ALA A 546 11.85 -13.46 32.46
C ALA A 546 12.83 -12.90 31.40
N ASN A 547 13.37 -13.76 30.53
CA ASN A 547 14.31 -13.42 29.47
C ASN A 547 13.61 -13.19 28.12
N CYS A 548 12.61 -14.00 27.76
CA CYS A 548 11.82 -13.84 26.52
C CYS A 548 10.46 -13.22 26.84
N LYS A 549 10.25 -11.94 26.54
CA LYS A 549 9.02 -11.19 26.82
C LYS A 549 8.33 -10.84 25.49
N PHE A 550 7.32 -11.60 25.09
CA PHE A 550 6.64 -11.45 23.80
C PHE A 550 5.18 -11.89 23.84
#